data_AF-A0A4P9J3A3-F1
#
_entry.id   AF-A0A4P9J3A3-F1
#
_cell.length_a   1.000
_cell.length_b   1.000
_cell.length_c   1.000
_cell.angle_alpha   90.00
_cell.angle_beta   90.00
_cell.angle_gamma   90.00
#
_symmetry.space_group_name_H-M   'P 1'
#
loop_
_entity.id
_entity.type
_entity.pdbx_description
1 polymer ?
#
loop_
_entity_poly.entity_id
_entity_poly.type
_entity_poly.pdbx_seq_one_letter_code
_entity_poly.pdbx_strand_id
1 'polypeptide(L)'
;MIILFIITGLIFCGASVFCFYKANYCACTQAGQCDNPVNHYWLGAMLNALISLGLCCFALHVELGTLLWLTLMGSCFLGAFISAKQTKKRQCSKTSSTNALLAGETN
;
A
#
# COMPACT_ATOMS: atom_id res chain seq x y z
N MET A 1 19.69 6.20 18.28
CA MET A 1 18.75 5.06 18.43
C MET A 1 17.32 5.42 18.04
N ILE A 2 16.77 6.54 18.55
CA ILE A 2 15.42 7.04 18.20
C ILE A 2 15.19 7.14 16.69
N ILE A 3 16.11 7.78 15.96
CA ILE A 3 15.99 7.97 14.50
C ILE A 3 15.92 6.62 13.75
N LEU A 4 16.71 5.63 14.18
CA LEU A 4 16.68 4.30 13.56
C LEU A 4 15.32 3.63 13.75
N PHE A 5 14.74 3.70 14.95
CA PHE A 5 13.39 3.16 15.20
C PHE A 5 12.32 3.87 14.35
N ILE A 6 12.43 5.18 14.14
CA ILE A 6 11.50 5.92 13.29
C ILE A 6 11.63 5.49 11.83
N ILE A 7 12.86 5.37 11.31
CA ILE A 7 13.10 4.92 9.93
C ILE A 7 12.59 3.49 9.72
N THR A 8 12.91 2.58 10.63
CA THR A 8 12.41 1.19 10.57
C THR A 8 10.88 1.17 10.68
N GLY A 9 10.29 1.97 11.57
CA GLY A 9 8.85 2.14 11.70
C GLY A 9 8.20 2.61 10.39
N LEU A 10 8.82 3.56 9.68
CA LEU A 10 8.35 4.04 8.37
C LEU A 10 8.37 2.94 7.30
N ILE A 11 9.41 2.10 7.26
CA ILE A 11 9.49 0.98 6.31
C ILE A 11 8.35 -0.02 6.56
N PHE A 12 8.10 -0.38 7.82
CA PHE A 12 6.99 -1.26 8.20
C PHE A 12 5.63 -0.63 7.92
N CYS A 13 5.51 0.69 8.08
CA CYS A 13 4.31 1.45 7.74
C CYS A 13 3.99 1.35 6.23
N GLY A 14 5.00 1.56 5.38
CA GLY A 14 4.87 1.38 3.93
C GLY A 14 4.54 -0.05 3.52
N ALA A 15 5.20 -1.04 4.13
CA ALA A 15 4.93 -2.46 3.89
C ALA A 15 3.48 -2.84 4.26
N SER A 16 2.98 -2.32 5.39
CA SER A 16 1.60 -2.52 5.82
C SER A 16 0.60 -2.01 4.77
N VAL A 17 0.76 -0.76 4.33
CA VAL A 17 -0.13 -0.15 3.32
C VAL A 17 -0.05 -0.90 1.98
N PHE A 18 1.14 -1.34 1.57
CA PHE A 18 1.32 -2.16 0.37
C PHE A 18 0.53 -3.48 0.45
N CYS A 19 0.69 -4.22 1.56
CA CYS A 19 -0.04 -5.46 1.79
C CYS A 19 -1.57 -5.21 1.81
N PHE A 20 -2.01 -4.12 2.43
CA PHE A 20 -3.42 -3.73 2.48
C PHE A 20 -3.98 -3.47 1.07
N TYR A 21 -3.32 -2.63 0.27
CA TYR A 21 -3.76 -2.35 -1.10
C TYR A 21 -3.75 -3.59 -1.98
N LYS A 22 -2.74 -4.45 -1.82
CA LYS A 22 -2.66 -5.72 -2.56
C LYS A 22 -3.80 -6.66 -2.16
N ALA A 23 -4.11 -6.78 -0.87
CA ALA A 23 -5.22 -7.58 -0.38
C ALA A 23 -6.57 -7.10 -0.96
N ASN A 24 -6.79 -5.78 -0.96
CA ASN A 24 -8.01 -5.19 -1.52
C ASN A 24 -8.07 -5.32 -3.05
N TYR A 25 -6.94 -5.20 -3.75
CA TYR A 25 -6.88 -5.47 -5.18
C TYR A 25 -7.27 -6.91 -5.50
N CYS A 26 -6.67 -7.89 -4.79
CA CYS A 26 -7.00 -9.30 -4.94
C CYS A 26 -8.45 -9.65 -4.58
N ALA A 27 -9.07 -8.91 -3.64
CA ALA A 27 -10.48 -9.09 -3.32
C ALA A 27 -11.41 -8.53 -4.43
N CYS A 28 -10.99 -7.47 -5.13
CA CYS A 28 -11.79 -6.79 -6.16
C CYS A 28 -11.63 -7.39 -7.57
N THR A 29 -10.45 -7.88 -7.95
CA THR A 29 -10.24 -8.58 -9.22
C THR A 29 -10.34 -10.09 -8.96
N GLN A 30 -11.43 -10.70 -9.43
CA GLN A 30 -11.82 -12.10 -9.22
C GLN A 30 -10.66 -13.08 -8.93
N ALA A 31 -10.91 -13.93 -7.92
CA ALA A 31 -10.10 -14.93 -7.22
C ALA A 31 -9.11 -15.85 -7.99
N GLY A 32 -8.84 -15.63 -9.28
CA GLY A 32 -7.96 -16.46 -10.11
C GLY A 32 -6.57 -15.90 -10.43
N GLN A 33 -6.27 -14.63 -10.10
CA GLN A 33 -4.93 -14.03 -10.35
C GLN A 33 -4.07 -13.83 -9.09
N CYS A 34 -4.65 -14.03 -7.90
CA CYS A 34 -3.89 -13.99 -6.65
C CYS A 34 -3.87 -15.38 -6.05
N ASP A 35 -2.81 -16.15 -6.34
CA ASP A 35 -2.57 -17.48 -5.77
C ASP A 35 -2.37 -17.47 -4.24
N ASN A 36 -2.21 -16.28 -3.65
CA ASN A 36 -2.05 -16.11 -2.21
C ASN A 36 -3.40 -15.74 -1.58
N PRO A 37 -3.87 -16.46 -0.53
CA PRO A 37 -5.15 -16.18 0.09
C PRO A 37 -5.13 -14.75 0.62
N VAL A 38 -6.18 -14.00 0.31
CA VAL A 38 -6.45 -12.62 0.79
C VAL A 38 -6.12 -12.47 2.28
N ASN A 39 -6.36 -13.54 3.06
CA ASN A 39 -6.02 -13.66 4.47
C ASN A 39 -4.54 -13.37 4.81
N HIS A 40 -3.57 -13.86 4.03
CA HIS A 40 -2.15 -13.65 4.31
C HIS A 40 -1.70 -12.20 4.09
N TYR A 41 -2.25 -11.52 3.08
CA TYR A 41 -1.93 -10.12 2.86
C TYR A 41 -2.59 -9.21 3.91
N TRP A 42 -3.81 -9.52 4.33
CA TRP A 42 -4.45 -8.85 5.47
C TRP A 42 -3.66 -9.05 6.77
N LEU A 43 -3.24 -10.28 7.07
CA LEU A 43 -2.43 -10.58 8.24
C LEU A 43 -1.08 -9.84 8.20
N GLY A 44 -0.43 -9.83 7.04
CA GLY A 44 0.81 -9.08 6.82
C GLY A 44 0.63 -7.58 7.02
N ALA A 45 -0.49 -7.00 6.57
CA ALA A 45 -0.79 -5.59 6.81
C ALA A 45 -0.91 -5.30 8.31
N MET A 46 -1.70 -6.09 9.03
CA MET A 46 -1.90 -5.92 10.48
C MET A 46 -0.59 -6.09 11.27
N LEU A 47 0.18 -7.12 10.97
CA LEU A 47 1.44 -7.40 11.67
C LEU A 47 2.46 -6.27 11.48
N ASN A 48 2.65 -5.82 10.23
CA ASN A 48 3.58 -4.72 9.94
C ASN A 48 3.11 -3.40 10.58
N ALA A 49 1.81 -3.14 10.62
CA ALA A 49 1.24 -1.99 11.31
C ALA A 49 1.54 -1.99 12.82
N LEU A 50 1.38 -3.14 13.47
CA LEU A 50 1.68 -3.32 14.90
C LEU A 50 3.18 -3.16 15.21
N ILE A 51 4.05 -3.73 14.37
CA ILE A 51 5.51 -3.58 14.51
C ILE A 51 5.89 -2.09 14.38
N SER A 52 5.35 -1.39 13.37
CA SER A 52 5.56 0.04 13.18
C SER A 52 5.12 0.85 14.41
N LEU A 53 3.93 0.57 14.94
CA LEU A 53 3.42 1.23 16.15
C LEU A 53 4.32 0.99 17.36
N GLY A 54 4.74 -0.25 17.59
CA GLY A 54 5.67 -0.60 18.66
C GLY A 54 6.98 0.18 18.55
N LEU A 55 7.57 0.25 17.36
CA LEU A 55 8.81 1.01 17.11
C LEU A 55 8.63 2.52 17.37
N CYS A 56 7.52 3.11 16.95
CA CYS A 56 7.22 4.51 17.22
C CYS A 56 7.02 4.78 18.72
N CYS A 57 6.33 3.90 19.44
CA CYS A 57 6.15 3.99 20.89
C CYS A 57 7.47 3.81 21.66
N PHE A 58 8.35 2.88 21.24
CA PHE A 58 9.69 2.75 21.83
C PHE A 58 10.57 3.98 21.57
N ALA A 59 10.37 4.66 20.45
CA ALA A 59 11.15 5.84 20.09
C ALA A 59 10.73 7.11 20.86
N LEU A 60 9.42 7.31 21.08
CA LEU A 60 8.85 8.59 21.51
C LEU A 60 7.86 8.50 22.68
N HIS A 61 7.77 7.34 23.36
CA HIS A 61 6.74 7.03 24.36
C HIS A 61 5.34 6.90 23.74
N VAL A 62 4.37 6.36 24.49
CA VAL A 62 3.08 5.87 23.95
C VAL A 62 2.29 6.96 23.22
N GLU A 63 2.10 8.15 23.82
CA GLU A 63 1.25 9.20 23.24
C GLU A 63 1.84 9.78 21.95
N LEU A 64 3.09 10.28 22.03
CA LEU A 64 3.75 10.93 20.91
C LEU A 64 4.13 9.92 19.81
N GLY A 65 4.48 8.69 20.20
CA GLY A 65 4.73 7.59 19.28
C GLY A 65 3.48 7.17 18.51
N THR A 66 2.32 7.10 19.15
CA THR A 66 1.05 6.79 18.48
C THR A 66 0.65 7.91 17.52
N LEU A 67 0.81 9.18 17.91
CA LEU A 67 0.56 10.33 17.03
C LEU A 67 1.47 10.33 15.80
N LEU A 68 2.76 10.04 15.98
CA LEU A 68 3.69 9.89 14.87
C LEU A 68 3.26 8.74 13.95
N TRP A 69 2.94 7.57 14.53
CA TRP A 69 2.50 6.41 13.76
C TRP A 69 1.24 6.71 12.92
N LEU A 70 0.24 7.39 13.49
CA LEU A 70 -0.95 7.83 12.75
C LEU A 70 -0.60 8.74 11.57
N THR A 71 0.33 9.67 11.78
CA THR A 71 0.79 10.61 10.74
C THR A 71 1.53 9.85 9.62
N LEU A 72 2.41 8.92 9.97
CA LEU A 72 3.13 8.08 9.01
C LEU A 72 2.15 7.18 8.24
N MET A 73 1.21 6.53 8.93
CA MET A 73 0.24 5.64 8.30
C MET A 73 -0.67 6.42 7.35
N GLY A 74 -1.21 7.56 7.79
CA GLY A 74 -2.03 8.44 6.96
C GLY A 74 -1.30 8.94 5.71
N SER A 75 -0.04 9.35 5.84
CA SER A 75 0.77 9.80 4.69
C SER A 75 1.12 8.65 3.74
N CYS A 76 1.43 7.45 4.24
CA CYS A 76 1.61 6.25 3.42
C CYS A 76 0.32 5.87 2.67
N PHE A 77 -0.84 5.92 3.33
CA PHE A 77 -2.14 5.69 2.69
C PHE A 77 -2.44 6.71 1.59
N LEU A 78 -2.18 8.00 1.86
CA LEU A 78 -2.40 9.07 0.88
C LEU A 78 -1.47 8.91 -0.33
N GLY A 79 -0.20 8.59 -0.10
CA GLY A 79 0.76 8.32 -1.17
C GLY A 79 0.37 7.09 -2.00
N ALA A 80 -0.06 6.01 -1.36
CA ALA A 80 -0.55 4.81 -2.04
C ALA A 80 -1.83 5.09 -2.83
N PHE A 81 -2.75 5.92 -2.30
CA PHE A 81 -3.96 6.32 -3.00
C PHE A 81 -3.67 7.12 -4.26
N ILE A 82 -2.78 8.11 -4.18
CA ILE A 82 -2.34 8.92 -5.32
C ILE A 82 -1.67 8.02 -6.37
N SER A 83 -0.78 7.13 -5.94
CA SER A 83 -0.09 6.18 -6.81
C SER A 83 -1.06 5.22 -7.52
N ALA A 84 -2.05 4.69 -6.80
CA ALA A 84 -3.09 3.83 -7.36
C ALA A 84 -3.95 4.57 -8.40
N LYS A 85 -4.33 5.83 -8.12
CA LYS A 85 -5.08 6.66 -9.06
C LYS A 85 -4.29 6.96 -10.33
N GLN A 86 -3.00 7.27 -10.20
CA GLN A 86 -2.11 7.51 -11.34
C GLN A 86 -1.87 6.24 -12.16
N THR A 87 -1.77 5.08 -11.50
CA THR A 87 -1.61 3.78 -12.16
C THR A 87 -2.86 3.40 -12.96
N LYS A 88 -4.06 3.56 -12.39
CA LYS A 88 -5.33 3.38 -13.13
C LYS A 88 -5.40 4.31 -14.34
N LYS A 89 -5.02 5.59 -14.19
CA LYS A 89 -4.97 6.55 -15.31
C LYS A 89 -4.02 6.09 -16.42
N ARG A 90 -2.83 5.59 -16.07
CA ARG A 90 -1.86 5.03 -17.04
C ARG A 90 -2.39 3.76 -17.74
N GLN A 91 -3.02 2.85 -17.00
CA GLN A 91 -3.59 1.63 -17.57
C GLN A 91 -4.77 1.91 -18.51
N CYS A 92 -5.66 2.85 -18.16
CA CYS A 92 -6.73 3.30 -19.06
C CYS A 92 -6.17 3.97 -20.33
N SER A 93 -5.13 4.80 -20.21
CA SER A 93 -4.48 5.43 -21.39
C SER A 93 -3.81 4.40 -22.30
N LYS A 94 -3.13 3.38 -21.74
CA LYS A 94 -2.57 2.28 -22.53
C LYS A 94 -3.65 1.46 -23.22
N THR A 95 -4.73 1.12 -22.53
CA THR A 95 -5.86 0.37 -23.12
C THR A 95 -6.53 1.18 -24.24
N SER A 96 -6.70 2.49 -24.05
CA SER A 96 -7.21 3.39 -25.10
C SER A 96 -6.27 3.47 -26.31
N SER A 97 -4.95 3.49 -26.08
CA SER A 97 -3.96 3.50 -27.16
C SER A 97 -3.91 2.15 -27.91
N THR A 98 -4.03 1.02 -27.21
CA THR A 98 -4.06 -0.32 -27.82
C THR A 98 -5.35 -0.55 -28.59
N ASN A 99 -6.49 -0.12 -28.06
CA ASN A 99 -7.78 -0.17 -28.78
C ASN A 99 -7.77 0.74 -30.02
N ALA A 100 -7.12 1.91 -29.95
CA ALA A 100 -6.95 2.80 -31.10
C ALA A 100 -6.00 2.23 -32.17
N LEU A 101 -4.96 1.51 -31.75
CA LEU A 101 -4.01 0.83 -32.64
C LEU A 101 -4.67 -0.36 -33.36
N LEU A 102 -5.46 -1.17 -32.63
CA LEU A 102 -6.27 -2.26 -33.20
C LEU A 102 -7.36 -1.77 -34.18
N ALA A 103 -7.92 -0.58 -33.96
CA ALA A 103 -8.88 0.03 -34.89
C ALA A 103 -8.23 0.64 -36.14
N GLY A 104 -6.91 0.91 -36.10
CA GLY A 104 -6.13 1.41 -37.23
C GLY A 104 -5.59 0.32 -38.16
N GLU A 105 -5.47 -0.92 -37.67
CA GLU A 105 -5.04 -2.09 -38.47
C GLU A 105 -6.20 -2.76 -39.23
N THR A 106 -7.44 -2.36 -38.98
CA THR A 106 -8.65 -2.90 -39.65
C THR A 106 -9.09 -2.14 -40.91
N ASN A 107 -8.22 -1.34 -41.53
CA ASN A 107 -8.48 -0.70 -42.83
C ASN A 107 -7.41 -1.07 -43.87
#